data_AF-A0A832M5F2-F1
#
_entry.id   AF-A0A832M5F2-F1
#
_cell.length_a   1.000
_cell.length_b   1.000
_cell.length_c   1.000
_cell.angle_alpha   90.00
_cell.angle_beta   90.00
_cell.angle_gamma   90.00
#
_symmetry.space_group_name_H-M   'P 1'
#
loop_
_entity.id
_entity.type
_entity.pdbx_description
1 polymer ?
#
loop_
_entity_poly.entity_id
_entity_poly.type
_entity_poly.pdbx_seq_one_letter_code
_entity_poly.pdbx_strand_id
1 'polypeptide(L)' 'MKCIPSLIFATLTALALPAVKTAAQVTSDVPAGNSISVINLATSAGTQLVKGQWRYSDAKIVQVGFNSPGG' A
#
# COMPACT_ATOMS: atom_id res chain seq x y z
N MET A 1 -42.21 -26.98 -7.91
CA MET A 1 -42.36 -25.62 -7.35
C MET A 1 -40.97 -25.12 -6.94
N LYS A 2 -40.35 -24.22 -7.73
CA LYS A 2 -38.89 -23.97 -7.70
C LYS A 2 -38.55 -22.50 -8.02
N CYS A 3 -39.39 -21.55 -7.59
CA CYS A 3 -39.28 -20.14 -8.02
C CYS A 3 -39.08 -19.13 -6.87
N ILE A 4 -38.82 -19.58 -5.64
CA ILE A 4 -38.70 -18.69 -4.47
C ILE A 4 -37.25 -18.24 -4.13
N PRO A 5 -36.16 -19.00 -4.39
CA PRO A 5 -34.84 -18.60 -3.88
C PRO A 5 -34.15 -17.52 -4.73
N SER A 6 -34.58 -17.31 -5.98
CA SER A 6 -33.86 -16.43 -6.91
C SER A 6 -34.19 -14.94 -6.74
N LEU A 7 -35.32 -14.60 -6.12
CA LEU A 7 -35.74 -13.19 -5.97
C LEU A 7 -35.12 -12.52 -4.73
N ILE A 8 -34.76 -13.30 -3.72
CA ILE A 8 -34.16 -12.82 -2.46
C ILE A 8 -32.69 -12.42 -2.69
N PHE A 9 -32.01 -13.09 -3.63
CA PHE A 9 -30.60 -12.82 -3.92
C PHE A 9 -30.38 -11.52 -4.71
N ALA A 10 -31.38 -11.05 -5.46
CA ALA A 10 -31.28 -9.85 -6.29
C ALA A 10 -31.55 -8.55 -5.51
N THR A 11 -32.30 -8.60 -4.41
CA THR A 11 -32.59 -7.42 -3.58
C THR A 11 -31.51 -7.11 -2.56
N LEU A 12 -30.68 -8.10 -2.18
CA LEU A 12 -29.63 -7.91 -1.17
C LEU A 12 -28.38 -7.18 -1.72
N THR A 13 -28.16 -7.17 -3.04
CA THR A 13 -27.01 -6.52 -3.68
C THR A 13 -27.19 -5.03 -3.91
N ALA A 14 -28.41 -4.51 -3.88
CA ALA A 14 -28.70 -3.09 -4.13
C ALA A 14 -28.55 -2.20 -2.87
N LEU A 15 -28.50 -2.78 -1.66
CA LEU A 15 -28.54 -2.04 -0.39
C LEU A 15 -27.18 -1.91 0.32
N ALA A 16 -26.08 -2.14 -0.40
CA ALA A 16 -24.74 -2.17 0.18
C ALA A 16 -23.76 -1.22 -0.54
N LEU A 17 -24.21 -0.06 -0.98
CA LEU A 17 -23.29 1.06 -1.27
C LEU A 17 -23.09 1.88 0.01
N PRO A 18 -22.07 1.61 0.85
CA PRO A 18 -21.68 2.57 1.86
C PRO A 18 -21.18 3.83 1.14
N ALA A 19 -21.79 4.96 1.45
CA ALA A 19 -21.33 6.27 1.01
C ALA A 19 -19.85 6.44 1.39
N VAL A 20 -18.98 6.43 0.38
CA VAL A 20 -17.55 6.69 0.56
C VAL A 20 -17.41 8.13 1.02
N LYS A 21 -17.16 8.33 2.31
CA LYS A 21 -16.79 9.65 2.83
C LYS A 21 -15.38 9.95 2.35
N THR A 22 -15.27 10.77 1.30
CA THR A 22 -14.00 11.41 0.95
C THR A 22 -13.56 12.27 2.12
N ALA A 23 -12.62 11.76 2.92
CA ALA A 23 -11.90 12.58 3.88
C ALA A 23 -10.97 13.49 3.06
N ALA A 24 -11.24 14.80 3.07
CA ALA A 24 -10.32 15.78 2.52
C ALA A 24 -8.97 15.66 3.26
N GLN A 25 -7.87 15.52 2.51
CA GLN A 25 -6.53 15.46 3.09
C GLN A 25 -6.22 16.81 3.74
N VAL A 26 -6.22 16.87 5.06
CA VAL A 26 -5.67 18.01 5.80
C VAL A 26 -4.16 17.91 5.70
N THR A 27 -3.54 18.74 4.84
CA THR A 27 -2.10 18.94 4.87
C THR A 27 -1.78 19.87 6.03
N SER A 28 -1.44 19.32 7.19
CA SER A 28 -0.83 20.12 8.25
C SER A 28 0.50 20.65 7.73
N ASP A 29 0.79 21.93 7.99
CA ASP A 29 2.11 22.50 7.74
C ASP A 29 3.18 21.60 8.38
N VAL A 30 4.30 21.40 7.68
CA VAL A 30 5.36 20.50 8.15
C VAL A 30 5.77 20.97 9.55
N PRO A 31 5.78 20.09 10.58
CA PRO A 31 6.24 20.49 11.91
C PRO A 31 7.62 21.13 11.78
N ALA A 32 7.72 22.43 12.03
CA ALA A 32 8.98 23.15 11.98
C ALA A 32 9.84 22.71 13.18
N GLY A 33 10.59 21.63 12.99
CA GLY A 33 11.49 21.04 13.95
C GLY A 33 12.42 20.07 13.23
N ASN A 34 13.72 20.12 13.52
CA ASN A 34 14.68 19.19 12.96
C ASN A 34 14.34 17.76 13.39
N SER A 35 13.75 16.97 12.51
CA SER A 35 13.53 15.55 12.72
C SER A 35 14.85 14.80 12.57
N ILE A 36 15.74 14.93 13.55
CA ILE A 36 16.96 14.11 13.63
C ILE A 36 16.55 12.73 14.12
N SER A 37 16.06 11.89 13.22
CA SER A 37 15.85 10.47 13.50
C SER A 37 16.36 9.67 12.31
N VAL A 38 17.64 9.30 12.38
CA VAL A 38 18.25 8.36 11.44
C VAL A 38 17.85 6.96 11.87
N ILE A 39 16.99 6.31 11.07
CA ILE A 39 16.56 4.93 11.32
C ILE A 39 17.43 4.00 10.48
N ASN A 40 18.08 3.04 11.14
CA ASN A 40 18.87 2.03 10.44
C ASN A 40 17.98 0.95 9.82
N LEU A 41 17.65 1.11 8.54
CA LEU A 41 16.82 0.18 7.77
C LEU A 41 17.53 -1.13 7.41
N ALA A 42 18.84 -1.25 7.66
CA ALA A 42 19.54 -2.53 7.50
C ALA A 42 19.26 -3.51 8.65
N THR A 43 18.55 -3.07 9.71
CA THR A 43 18.18 -3.90 10.85
C THR A 43 16.70 -4.26 10.84
N SER A 44 16.34 -5.42 11.41
CA SER A 44 14.95 -5.83 11.58
C SER A 44 14.15 -4.88 12.48
N ALA A 45 14.78 -4.26 13.47
CA ALA A 45 14.15 -3.26 14.32
C ALA A 45 13.81 -1.99 13.54
N GLY A 46 14.75 -1.50 12.72
CA GLY A 46 14.53 -0.31 11.89
C GLY A 46 13.44 -0.50 10.83
N THR A 47 13.39 -1.67 10.18
CA THR A 47 12.32 -1.96 9.21
C THR A 47 10.95 -2.09 9.87
N GLN A 48 10.88 -2.66 11.08
CA GLN A 48 9.63 -2.73 11.86
C GLN A 48 9.12 -1.35 12.29
N LEU A 49 10.01 -0.44 12.72
CA LEU A 49 9.65 0.92 13.14
C LEU A 49 8.93 1.70 12.04
N VAL A 50 9.36 1.53 10.78
CA VAL A 50 8.74 2.18 9.61
C VAL A 50 7.66 1.31 8.94
N LYS A 51 7.35 0.14 9.51
CA LYS A 51 6.46 -0.87 8.90
C LYS A 51 6.85 -1.22 7.45
N GLY A 52 8.16 -1.24 7.18
CA GLY A 52 8.76 -1.50 5.88
C GLY A 52 8.65 -2.97 5.52
N GLN A 53 7.49 -3.36 4.97
CA GLN A 53 7.27 -4.69 4.41
C GLN A 53 7.40 -4.63 2.89
N TRP A 54 8.18 -5.54 2.30
CA TRP A 54 8.25 -5.69 0.85
C TRP A 54 6.91 -6.23 0.36
N ARG A 55 6.21 -5.43 -0.47
CA ARG A 55 4.89 -5.81 -1.01
C ARG A 55 4.98 -6.85 -2.11
N TYR A 56 6.14 -6.98 -2.74
CA TYR A 56 6.46 -7.96 -3.77
C TYR A 56 7.85 -8.50 -3.50
N SER A 57 7.97 -9.82 -3.37
CA SER A 57 9.23 -10.53 -3.15
C SER A 57 9.82 -11.15 -4.43
N ASP A 58 9.06 -11.16 -5.52
CA ASP A 58 9.49 -11.71 -6.81
C ASP A 58 10.32 -10.68 -7.59
N ALA A 59 11.48 -10.33 -7.04
CA ALA A 59 12.48 -9.54 -7.74
C ALA A 59 13.40 -10.48 -8.53
N LYS A 60 13.39 -10.36 -9.87
CA LYS A 60 14.36 -11.05 -10.72
C LYS A 60 15.58 -10.14 -10.91
N ILE A 61 16.73 -10.56 -10.37
CA ILE A 61 18.01 -9.90 -10.67
C ILE A 61 18.40 -10.26 -12.11
N VAL A 62 18.51 -9.26 -12.98
CA VAL A 62 18.99 -9.42 -14.35
C VAL A 62 20.39 -8.83 -14.45
N GLN A 63 21.34 -9.64 -14.91
CA GLN A 63 22.69 -9.15 -15.17
C GLN A 63 22.68 -8.36 -16.47
N VAL A 64 23.10 -7.11 -16.41
CA VAL A 64 23.27 -6.24 -17.58
C VAL A 64 24.76 -6.00 -17.80
N GLY A 65 25.17 -5.94 -19.06
CA GLY A 65 26.52 -5.47 -19.40
C GLY A 65 26.62 -3.99 -19.06
N PHE A 66 27.72 -3.60 -18.41
CA PHE A 66 28.06 -2.20 -18.19
C PHE A 66 29.30 -1.87 -19.02
N ASN A 67 29.22 -0.82 -19.84
CA ASN A 67 30.39 -0.31 -20.53
C ASN A 67 31.21 0.49 -19.52
N SER A 68 32.41 0.03 -19.21
CA SER A 68 33.36 0.78 -18.40
C SER A 68 33.70 2.11 -19.09
N PRO A 69 34.01 3.17 -18.33
CA PRO A 69 34.61 4.36 -18.92
C PRO A 69 35.90 3.97 -19.64
N GLY A 70 35.88 3.99 -20.97
CA GLY A 70 37.00 3.54 -21.82
C GLY A 70 36.62 2.60 -22.96
N GLY A 71 35.42 2.00 -22.93
CA GLY A 71 34.97 1.03 -23.94
C GLY A 71 35.22 -0.42 -23.53
#